data_AF-A0A7Y4ZH17-F1
#
_entry.id   AF-A0A7Y4ZH17-F1
#
_cell.length_a   1.000
_cell.length_b   1.000
_cell.length_c   1.000
_cell.angle_alpha   90.00
_cell.angle_beta   90.00
_cell.angle_gamma   90.00
#
_symmetry.space_group_name_H-M   'P 1'
#
loop_
_entity.id
_entity.type
_entity.pdbx_description
1 polymer ?
#
loop_
_entity_poly.entity_id
_entity_poly.type
_entity_poly.pdbx_seq_one_letter_code
_entity_poly.pdbx_strand_id
1 'polypeptide(L)'
;MAVAGRKAKSPTGPANLIASLTPGAVFAAGLVVASFGTRFAWLQESPLRYPWELWVIALAGGAASLAGVLDWRLHRRLGMAIGAPERRAERIALVFGGLPLFAMMAAATALRARWLLIPVVAQTVLVVVLVCYDELVFHRRRCGPEETRLHRILTLGQAAALLAWMHFCFVRPS
;
A
#
# COMPACT_ATOMS: atom_id res chain seq x y z
N MET A 1 16.46 -12.21 43.06
CA MET A 1 15.65 -11.25 42.29
C MET A 1 16.15 -11.25 40.85
N ALA A 2 15.41 -11.86 39.92
CA ALA A 2 15.79 -11.90 38.51
C ALA A 2 15.57 -10.51 37.89
N VAL A 3 16.65 -9.91 37.37
CA VAL A 3 16.57 -8.71 36.53
C VAL A 3 15.84 -9.12 35.26
N ALA A 4 14.61 -8.64 35.10
CA ALA A 4 13.82 -8.83 33.90
C ALA A 4 14.63 -8.30 32.71
N GLY A 5 15.16 -9.21 31.88
CA GLY A 5 15.90 -8.90 30.68
C GLY A 5 15.05 -8.01 29.78
N ARG A 6 15.50 -6.77 29.58
CA ARG A 6 14.90 -5.87 28.58
C ARG A 6 15.04 -6.57 27.24
N LYS A 7 13.94 -7.16 26.74
CA LYS A 7 13.90 -7.77 25.40
C LYS A 7 14.46 -6.75 24.41
N ALA A 8 15.51 -7.15 23.70
CA ALA A 8 16.16 -6.33 22.71
C ALA A 8 15.11 -5.82 21.70
N LYS A 9 15.06 -4.50 21.58
CA LYS A 9 14.17 -3.77 20.68
C LYS A 9 14.86 -3.73 19.32
N SER A 10 14.33 -4.45 18.33
CA SER A 10 14.91 -4.40 16.97
C SER A 10 14.30 -3.22 16.19
N PRO A 11 15.11 -2.52 15.38
CA PRO A 11 14.60 -1.55 14.43
C PRO A 11 13.65 -2.23 13.42
N THR A 12 12.80 -1.44 12.76
CA THR A 12 12.02 -1.87 11.60
C THR A 12 12.93 -2.59 10.60
N GLY A 13 12.69 -3.88 10.38
CA GLY A 13 13.52 -4.68 9.50
C GLY A 13 13.37 -4.27 8.03
N PRO A 14 14.36 -4.56 7.17
CA PRO A 14 14.24 -4.33 5.72
C PRO A 14 13.06 -5.11 5.10
N ALA A 15 12.59 -6.18 5.75
CA ALA A 15 11.45 -6.98 5.31
C ALA A 15 10.14 -6.17 5.21
N ASN A 16 9.87 -5.24 6.13
CA ASN A 16 8.64 -4.44 6.10
C ASN A 16 8.68 -3.41 4.96
N LEU A 17 9.86 -2.83 4.72
CA LEU A 17 10.09 -1.96 3.57
C LEU A 17 9.91 -2.72 2.26
N ILE A 18 10.47 -3.91 2.14
CA ILE A 18 10.29 -4.76 0.94
C ILE A 18 8.80 -5.06 0.75
N ALA A 19 8.11 -5.54 1.80
CA ALA A 19 6.70 -5.88 1.72
C ALA A 19 5.81 -4.70 1.30
N SER A 20 6.11 -3.48 1.76
CA SER A 20 5.35 -2.27 1.39
C SER A 20 5.63 -1.79 -0.04
N LEU A 21 6.83 -2.04 -0.58
CA LEU A 21 7.20 -1.67 -1.95
C LEU A 21 6.80 -2.73 -3.00
N THR A 22 6.63 -3.98 -2.58
CA THR A 22 6.31 -5.10 -3.48
C THR A 22 5.09 -4.81 -4.37
N PRO A 23 3.93 -4.33 -3.88
CA PRO A 23 2.78 -4.07 -4.75
C PRO A 23 3.08 -3.06 -5.86
N GLY A 24 3.79 -1.97 -5.55
CA GLY A 24 4.17 -0.95 -6.53
C GLY A 24 5.15 -1.48 -7.58
N ALA A 25 6.15 -2.26 -7.14
CA ALA A 25 7.11 -2.89 -8.06
C ALA A 25 6.43 -3.91 -8.99
N VAL A 26 5.55 -4.75 -8.43
CA VAL A 26 4.79 -5.74 -9.21
C VAL A 26 3.79 -5.06 -10.14
N PHE A 27 3.19 -3.93 -9.75
CA PHE A 27 2.34 -3.12 -10.63
C PHE A 27 3.11 -2.62 -11.86
N ALA A 28 4.26 -2.00 -11.64
CA ALA A 28 5.09 -1.48 -12.73
C ALA A 28 5.56 -2.60 -13.67
N ALA A 29 6.03 -3.73 -13.12
CA ALA A 29 6.38 -4.91 -13.90
C ALA A 29 5.16 -5.47 -14.65
N GLY A 30 4.00 -5.50 -14.01
CA GLY A 30 2.74 -5.93 -14.60
C GLY A 30 2.30 -5.07 -15.78
N LEU A 31 2.49 -3.74 -15.72
CA LEU A 31 2.23 -2.85 -16.86
C LEU A 31 3.16 -3.14 -18.04
N VAL A 32 4.45 -3.36 -17.77
CA VAL A 32 5.43 -3.74 -18.81
C VAL A 32 5.01 -5.06 -19.46
N VAL A 33 4.72 -6.09 -18.66
CA VAL A 33 4.27 -7.39 -19.17
C VAL A 33 2.95 -7.27 -19.94
N ALA A 34 1.98 -6.52 -19.41
CA ALA A 34 0.69 -6.31 -20.05
C ALA A 34 0.83 -5.61 -21.41
N SER A 35 1.77 -4.67 -21.55
CA SER A 35 2.01 -3.92 -22.78
C SER A 35 2.37 -4.80 -23.99
N PHE A 36 2.82 -6.04 -23.77
CA PHE A 36 3.09 -7.00 -24.85
C PHE A 36 1.84 -7.76 -25.32
N GLY A 37 0.71 -7.65 -24.61
CA GLY A 37 -0.56 -8.26 -25.00
C GLY A 37 -1.36 -7.35 -25.94
N THR A 38 -2.04 -7.93 -26.94
CA THR A 38 -2.87 -7.19 -27.90
C THR A 38 -3.94 -6.32 -27.22
N ARG A 39 -4.48 -6.78 -26.10
CA ARG A 39 -5.48 -6.05 -25.30
C ARG A 39 -4.95 -4.76 -24.67
N PHE A 40 -3.66 -4.70 -24.36
CA PHE A 40 -3.04 -3.53 -23.74
C PHE A 40 -1.94 -2.94 -24.63
N ALA A 41 -2.00 -3.17 -25.94
CA ALA A 41 -1.05 -2.61 -26.90
C ALA A 41 -1.04 -1.08 -26.90
N TRP A 42 -2.15 -0.44 -26.47
CA TRP A 42 -2.22 1.00 -26.24
C TRP A 42 -1.24 1.51 -25.16
N LEU A 43 -0.71 0.63 -24.29
CA LEU A 43 0.39 0.97 -23.38
C LEU A 43 1.73 1.16 -24.09
N GLN A 44 1.85 0.81 -25.38
CA GLN A 44 3.03 1.13 -26.19
C GLN A 44 2.87 2.43 -26.97
N GLU A 45 1.67 3.01 -26.99
CA GLU A 45 1.43 4.34 -27.55
C GLU A 45 2.01 5.45 -26.64
N SER A 46 1.83 6.71 -27.04
CA SER A 46 2.26 7.85 -26.24
C SER A 46 1.62 7.84 -24.84
N PRO A 47 2.41 7.99 -23.75
CA PRO A 47 1.89 8.10 -22.38
C PRO A 47 0.85 9.22 -22.21
N LEU A 48 0.91 10.28 -23.03
CA LEU A 48 -0.05 11.38 -23.00
C LEU A 48 -1.48 10.93 -23.34
N ARG A 49 -1.65 9.77 -23.98
CA ARG A 49 -2.96 9.18 -24.29
C ARG A 49 -3.48 8.27 -23.19
N TYR A 50 -2.70 8.03 -22.14
CA TYR A 50 -3.14 7.15 -21.08
C TYR A 50 -4.37 7.71 -20.37
N PRO A 51 -5.29 6.83 -19.96
CA PRO A 51 -6.32 7.13 -18.97
C PRO A 51 -5.79 8.01 -17.83
N TRP A 52 -6.48 9.10 -17.51
CA TRP A 52 -6.11 9.98 -16.40
C TRP A 52 -6.04 9.22 -15.07
N GLU A 53 -6.81 8.14 -14.95
CA GLU A 53 -6.83 7.26 -13.80
C GLU A 53 -5.46 6.62 -13.54
N LEU A 54 -4.73 6.24 -14.61
CA LEU A 54 -3.38 5.69 -14.46
C LEU A 54 -2.39 6.74 -13.95
N TRP A 55 -2.55 8.00 -14.34
CA TRP A 55 -1.76 9.10 -13.80
C TRP A 55 -2.04 9.33 -12.32
N VAL A 56 -3.31 9.29 -11.90
CA VAL A 56 -3.67 9.41 -10.48
C VAL A 56 -3.15 8.22 -9.68
N ILE A 57 -3.26 6.98 -10.19
CA ILE A 57 -2.67 5.80 -9.55
C ILE A 57 -1.15 5.97 -9.40
N ALA A 58 -0.46 6.40 -10.46
CA ALA A 58 0.99 6.57 -10.44
C ALA A 58 1.44 7.66 -9.46
N LEU A 59 0.79 8.83 -9.48
CA LEU A 59 1.16 9.97 -8.64
C LEU A 59 0.77 9.73 -7.17
N ALA A 60 -0.47 9.31 -6.91
CA ALA A 60 -0.97 9.10 -5.56
C ALA A 60 -0.36 7.85 -4.91
N GLY A 61 -0.26 6.75 -5.65
CA GLY A 61 0.42 5.54 -5.22
C GLY A 61 1.91 5.78 -5.00
N GLY A 62 2.57 6.50 -5.92
CA GLY A 62 3.98 6.90 -5.78
C GLY A 62 4.23 7.77 -4.55
N ALA A 63 3.37 8.77 -4.30
CA ALA A 63 3.43 9.60 -3.10
C ALA A 63 3.25 8.78 -1.82
N ALA A 64 2.29 7.83 -1.80
CA ALA A 64 2.09 6.94 -0.67
C ALA A 64 3.29 6.00 -0.44
N SER A 65 3.86 5.42 -1.50
CA SER A 65 5.08 4.60 -1.39
C SER A 65 6.25 5.42 -0.85
N LEU A 66 6.47 6.63 -1.38
CA LEU A 66 7.52 7.51 -0.89
C LEU A 66 7.31 7.88 0.58
N ALA A 67 6.07 8.19 0.99
CA ALA A 67 5.75 8.45 2.39
C ALA A 67 6.08 7.24 3.28
N GLY A 68 5.77 6.00 2.83
CA GLY A 68 6.15 4.78 3.55
C GLY A 68 7.67 4.58 3.67
N VAL A 69 8.44 4.89 2.61
CA VAL A 69 9.91 4.86 2.69
C VAL A 69 10.44 5.91 3.66
N LEU A 70 9.90 7.13 3.63
CA LEU A 70 10.30 8.23 4.50
C LEU A 70 9.94 7.94 5.96
N ASP A 71 8.77 7.34 6.21
CA ASP A 71 8.34 6.92 7.53
C ASP A 71 9.27 5.84 8.10
N TRP A 72 9.56 4.81 7.30
CA TRP A 72 10.54 3.78 7.68
C TRP A 72 11.93 4.39 7.99
N ARG A 73 12.39 5.37 7.20
CA ARG A 73 13.65 6.09 7.45
C ARG A 73 13.57 6.91 8.74
N LEU A 74 12.46 7.57 9.01
CA LEU A 74 12.24 8.37 10.22
C LEU A 74 12.28 7.47 11.46
N HIS A 75 11.62 6.32 11.43
CA HIS A 75 11.63 5.35 12.55
C HIS A 75 13.04 4.85 12.85
N ARG A 76 13.85 4.59 11.81
CA ARG A 76 15.26 4.19 11.97
C ARG A 76 16.11 5.30 12.57
N ARG A 77 15.91 6.56 12.14
CA ARG A 77 16.62 7.73 12.68
C ARG A 77 16.29 7.98 14.15
N LEU A 78 15.02 7.84 14.52
CA LEU A 78 14.55 8.07 15.89
C LEU A 78 14.86 6.89 16.84
N GLY A 79 15.48 5.81 16.34
CA GLY A 79 15.78 4.63 17.15
C GLY A 79 14.52 4.01 17.75
N MET A 80 13.37 4.18 17.10
CA MET A 80 12.10 3.77 17.66
C MET A 80 12.03 2.26 17.78
N ALA A 81 11.92 1.84 19.03
CA ALA A 81 11.74 0.47 19.41
C ALA A 81 10.30 0.04 19.18
N ILE A 82 10.06 -0.79 18.18
CA ILE A 82 8.75 -1.39 17.93
C ILE A 82 8.55 -2.59 18.87
N GLY A 83 7.38 -2.66 19.51
CA GLY A 83 7.02 -3.79 20.37
C GLY A 83 6.82 -5.09 19.58
N ALA A 84 6.89 -6.25 20.24
CA ALA A 84 6.52 -7.51 19.59
C ALA A 84 5.05 -7.56 19.09
N PRO A 85 4.06 -6.98 19.83
CA PRO A 85 2.67 -6.91 19.34
C PRO A 85 2.52 -6.02 18.11
N GLU A 86 3.17 -4.85 18.10
CA GLU A 86 3.18 -3.88 17.00
C GLU A 86 3.78 -4.50 15.73
N ARG A 87 4.93 -5.19 15.83
CA ARG A 87 5.50 -5.96 14.70
C ARG A 87 4.58 -7.04 14.16
N ARG A 88 3.75 -7.64 15.01
CA ARG A 88 2.80 -8.68 14.57
C ARG A 88 1.64 -8.03 13.81
N ALA A 89 1.09 -6.95 14.34
CA ALA A 89 0.03 -6.18 13.68
C ALA A 89 0.48 -5.65 12.32
N GLU A 90 1.66 -5.04 12.26
CA GLU A 90 2.26 -4.50 11.03
C GLU A 90 2.42 -5.58 9.94
N ARG A 91 2.96 -6.75 10.29
CA ARG A 91 3.09 -7.87 9.33
C ARG A 91 1.74 -8.40 8.88
N ILE A 92 0.75 -8.47 9.77
CA ILE A 92 -0.60 -8.89 9.38
C ILE A 92 -1.18 -7.88 8.38
N ALA A 93 -1.06 -6.58 8.64
CA ALA A 93 -1.52 -5.54 7.73
C ALA A 93 -0.82 -5.61 6.36
N LEU A 94 0.51 -5.77 6.32
CA LEU A 94 1.27 -5.83 5.08
C LEU A 94 0.99 -7.11 4.28
N VAL A 95 1.05 -8.27 4.94
CA VAL A 95 0.97 -9.57 4.26
C VAL A 95 -0.48 -9.97 3.97
N PHE A 96 -1.39 -9.80 4.92
CA PHE A 96 -2.79 -10.20 4.75
C PHE A 96 -3.68 -9.07 4.28
N GLY A 97 -3.26 -7.82 4.39
CA GLY A 97 -3.99 -6.67 3.88
C GLY A 97 -3.60 -6.33 2.45
N GLY A 98 -2.38 -5.77 2.29
CA GLY A 98 -1.94 -5.15 1.04
C GLY A 98 -1.73 -6.12 -0.13
N LEU A 99 -1.06 -7.25 0.10
CA LEU A 99 -0.75 -8.23 -0.96
C LEU A 99 -2.02 -8.88 -1.56
N PRO A 100 -2.96 -9.42 -0.77
CA PRO A 100 -4.20 -9.98 -1.30
C PRO A 100 -5.05 -8.93 -2.03
N LEU A 101 -5.13 -7.71 -1.48
CA LEU A 101 -5.85 -6.62 -2.12
C LEU A 101 -5.28 -6.33 -3.52
N PHE A 102 -3.97 -6.17 -3.61
CA PHE A 102 -3.29 -5.96 -4.89
C PHE A 102 -3.53 -7.10 -5.88
N ALA A 103 -3.40 -8.35 -5.44
CA ALA A 103 -3.62 -9.52 -6.29
C ALA A 103 -5.06 -9.56 -6.84
N MET A 104 -6.05 -9.28 -6.01
CA MET A 104 -7.46 -9.22 -6.44
C MET A 104 -7.72 -8.06 -7.40
N MET A 105 -7.14 -6.88 -7.16
CA MET A 105 -7.24 -5.74 -8.08
C MET A 105 -6.60 -6.04 -9.43
N ALA A 106 -5.42 -6.66 -9.44
CA ALA A 106 -4.74 -7.09 -10.66
C ALA A 106 -5.57 -8.13 -11.42
N ALA A 107 -6.11 -9.14 -10.73
CA ALA A 107 -6.98 -10.14 -11.32
C ALA A 107 -8.28 -9.53 -11.88
N ALA A 108 -8.92 -8.63 -11.16
CA ALA A 108 -10.12 -7.92 -11.62
C ALA A 108 -9.86 -7.13 -12.91
N THR A 109 -8.70 -6.46 -12.99
CA THR A 109 -8.26 -5.72 -14.18
C THR A 109 -7.98 -6.67 -15.35
N ALA A 110 -7.19 -7.72 -15.11
CA ALA A 110 -6.79 -8.68 -16.13
C ALA A 110 -7.99 -9.48 -16.68
N LEU A 111 -8.92 -9.89 -15.84
CA LEU A 111 -10.06 -10.74 -16.21
C LEU A 111 -11.33 -9.97 -16.60
N ARG A 112 -11.38 -8.64 -16.43
CA ARG A 112 -12.63 -7.82 -16.47
C ARG A 112 -13.71 -8.35 -15.51
N ALA A 113 -13.27 -8.97 -14.42
CA ALA A 113 -14.14 -9.69 -13.49
C ALA A 113 -14.85 -8.72 -12.54
N ARG A 114 -16.03 -8.22 -12.93
CA ARG A 114 -16.84 -7.32 -12.07
C ARG A 114 -17.23 -7.93 -10.73
N TRP A 115 -17.36 -9.25 -10.66
CA TRP A 115 -17.66 -9.98 -9.42
C TRP A 115 -16.52 -9.89 -8.39
N LEU A 116 -15.29 -9.55 -8.79
CA LEU A 116 -14.19 -9.29 -7.86
C LEU A 116 -14.30 -7.93 -7.15
N LEU A 117 -15.25 -7.06 -7.51
CA LEU A 117 -15.44 -5.79 -6.82
C LEU A 117 -15.80 -5.97 -5.34
N ILE A 118 -16.75 -6.88 -5.04
CA ILE A 118 -17.18 -7.17 -3.67
C ILE A 118 -16.00 -7.64 -2.80
N PRO A 119 -15.20 -8.66 -3.19
CA PRO A 119 -14.06 -9.07 -2.38
C PRO A 119 -12.96 -8.00 -2.30
N VAL A 120 -12.73 -7.19 -3.34
CA VAL A 120 -11.78 -6.06 -3.28
C VAL A 120 -12.22 -5.01 -2.25
N VAL A 121 -13.51 -4.65 -2.23
CA VAL A 121 -14.05 -3.70 -1.26
C VAL A 121 -14.00 -4.28 0.16
N ALA A 122 -14.41 -5.54 0.34
CA ALA A 122 -14.34 -6.22 1.64
C ALA A 122 -12.90 -6.27 2.19
N GLN A 123 -11.94 -6.59 1.32
CA GLN A 123 -10.53 -6.59 1.67
C GLN A 123 -10.00 -5.18 1.99
N THR A 124 -10.47 -4.16 1.26
CA THR A 124 -10.13 -2.76 1.55
C THR A 124 -10.63 -2.37 2.93
N VAL A 125 -11.87 -2.74 3.30
CA VAL A 125 -12.41 -2.51 4.65
C VAL A 125 -11.53 -3.18 5.70
N LEU A 126 -11.10 -4.43 5.47
CA LEU A 126 -10.16 -5.11 6.36
C LEU A 126 -8.84 -4.33 6.50
N VAL A 127 -8.25 -3.87 5.40
CA VAL A 127 -7.03 -3.04 5.42
C VAL A 127 -7.25 -1.76 6.23
N VAL A 128 -8.37 -1.06 6.02
CA VAL A 128 -8.73 0.15 6.77
C VAL A 128 -8.82 -0.16 8.26
N VAL A 129 -9.48 -1.25 8.66
CA VAL A 129 -9.57 -1.67 10.07
C VAL A 129 -8.18 -1.91 10.66
N LEU A 130 -7.29 -2.60 9.93
CA LEU A 130 -5.93 -2.88 10.39
C LEU A 130 -5.09 -1.59 10.52
N VAL A 131 -5.22 -0.68 9.57
CA VAL A 131 -4.55 0.64 9.60
C VAL A 131 -5.09 1.49 10.76
N CYS A 132 -6.41 1.53 10.96
CA CYS A 132 -7.02 2.24 12.08
C CYS A 132 -6.60 1.62 13.43
N TYR A 133 -6.53 0.30 13.53
CA TYR A 133 -6.05 -0.38 14.73
C TYR A 133 -4.61 0.04 15.04
N ASP A 134 -3.73 0.00 14.04
CA ASP A 134 -2.33 0.39 14.18
C ASP A 134 -2.19 1.86 14.64
N GLU A 135 -2.90 2.76 13.97
CA GLU A 135 -2.89 4.19 14.28
C GLU A 135 -3.41 4.48 15.70
N LEU A 136 -4.54 3.87 16.08
CA LEU A 136 -5.20 4.17 17.35
C LEU A 136 -4.53 3.50 18.56
N VAL A 137 -3.94 2.32 18.38
CA VAL A 137 -3.35 1.53 19.47
C VAL A 137 -1.88 1.87 19.69
N PHE A 138 -1.09 2.05 18.63
CA PHE A 138 0.36 2.24 18.75
C PHE A 138 0.80 3.69 18.52
N HIS A 139 0.13 4.40 17.62
CA HIS A 139 0.62 5.69 17.10
C HIS A 139 -0.07 6.91 17.72
N ARG A 140 -1.31 6.80 18.23
CA ARG A 140 -2.12 7.90 18.80
C ARG A 140 -1.38 8.82 19.78
N ARG A 141 -0.47 8.29 20.60
CA ARG A 141 0.29 9.05 21.61
C ARG A 141 1.78 9.17 21.31
N ARG A 142 2.25 8.53 20.24
CA ARG A 142 3.68 8.42 19.90
C ARG A 142 4.07 9.31 18.72
N CYS A 143 3.15 9.51 17.77
CA CYS A 143 3.48 10.23 16.54
C CYS A 143 3.78 11.71 16.80
N GLY A 144 4.91 12.14 16.27
CA GLY A 144 5.19 13.56 16.07
C GLY A 144 4.45 14.13 14.84
N PRO A 145 4.47 15.46 14.64
CA PRO A 145 3.78 16.11 13.54
C PRO A 145 4.29 15.68 12.15
N GLU A 146 5.58 15.32 12.02
CA GLU A 146 6.15 14.82 10.78
C GLU A 146 5.60 13.43 10.40
N GLU A 147 5.57 12.52 11.38
CA GLU A 147 5.02 11.17 11.22
C GLU A 147 3.53 11.22 10.86
N THR A 148 2.75 12.07 11.54
CA THR A 148 1.33 12.29 11.19
C THR A 148 1.15 12.79 9.75
N ARG A 149 2.03 13.67 9.24
CA ARG A 149 1.96 14.10 7.83
C ARG A 149 2.24 12.94 6.88
N LEU A 150 3.24 12.11 7.18
CA LEU A 150 3.55 10.93 6.37
C LEU A 150 2.38 9.93 6.38
N HIS A 151 1.77 9.66 7.52
CA HIS A 151 0.60 8.79 7.63
C HIS A 151 -0.60 9.31 6.82
N ARG A 152 -0.82 10.63 6.82
CA ARG A 152 -1.86 11.26 5.98
C ARG A 152 -1.57 11.11 4.49
N ILE A 153 -0.33 11.35 4.05
CA ILE A 153 0.06 11.16 2.64
C ILE A 153 -0.11 9.70 2.24
N LEU A 154 0.30 8.76 3.10
CA LEU A 154 0.17 7.33 2.87
C LEU A 154 -1.30 6.91 2.73
N THR A 155 -2.15 7.28 3.68
CA THR A 155 -3.58 6.91 3.68
C THR A 155 -4.36 7.58 2.55
N LEU A 156 -4.19 8.90 2.34
CA LEU A 156 -4.87 9.63 1.28
C LEU A 156 -4.39 9.21 -0.11
N GLY A 157 -3.08 8.99 -0.28
CA GLY A 157 -2.51 8.53 -1.54
C GLY A 157 -3.04 7.15 -1.94
N GLN A 158 -3.11 6.20 -0.99
CA GLN A 158 -3.71 4.88 -1.24
C GLN A 158 -5.20 4.97 -1.55
N ALA A 159 -5.96 5.81 -0.82
CA ALA A 159 -7.38 6.01 -1.07
C ALA A 159 -7.63 6.60 -2.47
N ALA A 160 -6.87 7.62 -2.87
CA ALA A 160 -6.98 8.22 -4.20
C ALA A 160 -6.62 7.23 -5.31
N ALA A 161 -5.54 6.44 -5.14
CA ALA A 161 -5.17 5.41 -6.10
C ALA A 161 -6.24 4.32 -6.24
N LEU A 162 -6.84 3.87 -5.12
CA LEU A 162 -7.93 2.91 -5.13
C LEU A 162 -9.17 3.44 -5.86
N LEU A 163 -9.58 4.67 -5.59
CA LEU A 163 -10.73 5.29 -6.24
C LEU A 163 -10.51 5.49 -7.74
N ALA A 164 -9.32 5.93 -8.14
CA ALA A 164 -8.94 6.03 -9.55
C ALA A 164 -8.97 4.65 -10.24
N TRP A 165 -8.47 3.60 -9.57
CA TRP A 165 -8.55 2.24 -10.07
C TRP A 165 -10.01 1.74 -10.21
N MET A 166 -10.88 2.02 -9.24
CA MET A 166 -12.30 1.67 -9.33
C MET A 166 -12.97 2.38 -10.51
N HIS A 167 -12.68 3.68 -10.68
CA HIS A 167 -13.19 4.44 -11.81
C HIS A 167 -12.74 3.83 -13.15
N PHE A 168 -11.43 3.54 -13.27
CA PHE A 168 -10.85 2.91 -14.45
C PHE A 168 -11.50 1.56 -14.80
N CYS A 169 -11.72 0.70 -13.80
CA CYS A 169 -12.23 -0.65 -14.03
C CYS A 169 -13.75 -0.72 -14.25
N PHE A 170 -14.53 0.18 -13.63
CA PHE A 170 -15.98 -0.01 -13.50
C PHE A 170 -16.83 1.14 -14.03
N VAL A 171 -16.28 2.35 -14.15
CA VAL A 171 -17.03 3.55 -14.57
C VAL A 171 -16.66 3.97 -15.99
N ARG A 172 -15.36 3.92 -16.33
CA ARG A 172 -14.88 4.31 -17.65
C ARG A 172 -15.58 3.50 -18.76
N PRO A 173 -16.13 4.15 -19.79
CA PRO A 173 -16.65 3.45 -20.97
C PRO A 173 -15.55 2.58 -21.58
N SER A 174 -15.83 1.28 -21.75
CA SER A 174 -14.90 0.33 -22.38
C SER A 174 -14.86 0.51 -23.89
#